data_AF-A0A382B2F2-F1
#
_entry.id   AF-A0A382B2F2-F1
#
_cell.length_a   1.000
_cell.length_b   1.000
_cell.length_c   1.000
_cell.angle_alpha   90.00
_cell.angle_beta   90.00
_cell.angle_gamma   90.00
#
_symmetry.space_group_name_H-M   'P 1'
#
loop_
_entity.id
_entity.type
_entity.pdbx_description
1 polymer ?
#
loop_
_entity_poly.entity_id
_entity_poly.type
_entity_poly.pdbx_seq_one_letter_code
_entity_poly.pdbx_strand_id
1 'polypeptide(L)'
;MQLKNSFFPAIDDEEITDLTVGDILRIAAKEDPNKVALIETNMECELGQEWTYKELLQDSERLAYNLLNQFNPGDKIAVWSPNTAEWVILEFA
;
A
#
# COMPACT_ATOMS: atom_id res chain seq x y z
N MET A 1 2.95 2.17 -35.81
CA MET A 1 2.67 3.62 -35.94
C MET A 1 3.51 4.32 -34.88
N GLN A 2 4.45 5.17 -35.27
CA GLN A 2 5.40 5.82 -34.33
C GLN A 2 4.84 7.20 -33.97
N LEU A 3 4.50 7.41 -32.70
CA LEU A 3 4.04 8.70 -32.18
C LEU A 3 5.25 9.64 -32.11
N LYS A 4 5.14 10.83 -32.72
CA LYS A 4 6.25 11.80 -32.83
C LYS A 4 6.08 13.07 -31.99
N ASN A 5 4.84 13.40 -31.61
CA ASN A 5 4.50 14.65 -30.95
C ASN A 5 3.72 14.36 -29.66
N SER A 6 4.12 14.99 -28.56
CA SER A 6 3.26 15.16 -27.38
C SER A 6 2.68 16.58 -27.40
N PHE A 7 1.37 16.71 -27.19
CA PHE A 7 0.71 18.01 -26.98
C PHE A 7 0.64 18.40 -25.50
N PHE A 8 1.19 17.55 -24.63
CA PHE A 8 1.31 17.78 -23.21
C PHE A 8 2.80 17.92 -22.86
N PRO A 9 3.25 19.07 -22.32
CA PRO A 9 4.63 19.23 -21.89
C PRO A 9 4.96 18.27 -20.74
N ALA A 10 6.24 17.93 -20.58
CA ALA A 10 6.69 17.24 -19.39
C ALA A 10 6.43 18.12 -18.16
N ILE A 11 5.99 17.50 -17.08
CA ILE A 11 5.82 18.14 -15.78
C ILE A 11 7.02 17.72 -14.94
N ASP A 12 7.88 18.69 -14.60
CA ASP A 12 9.15 18.49 -13.90
C ASP A 12 9.18 19.29 -12.58
N ASP A 13 8.03 19.46 -11.92
CA ASP A 13 7.85 20.28 -10.72
C ASP A 13 8.21 19.58 -9.40
N GLU A 14 8.32 18.25 -9.41
CA GLU A 14 8.71 17.42 -8.27
C GLU A 14 9.85 16.45 -8.61
N GLU A 15 10.68 16.16 -7.61
CA GLU A 15 11.75 15.18 -7.73
C GLU A 15 11.18 13.75 -7.64
N ILE A 16 11.52 12.90 -8.61
CA ILE A 16 11.16 11.49 -8.58
C ILE A 16 12.11 10.75 -7.64
N THR A 17 11.58 10.22 -6.55
CA THR A 17 12.36 9.46 -5.56
C THR A 17 12.37 7.96 -5.87
N ASP A 18 13.51 7.31 -5.66
CA ASP A 18 13.65 5.85 -5.77
C ASP A 18 13.22 5.15 -4.46
N LEU A 19 11.92 5.20 -4.17
CA LEU A 19 11.30 4.59 -3.00
C LEU A 19 10.24 3.58 -3.42
N THR A 20 10.20 2.44 -2.74
CA THR A 20 9.09 1.49 -2.89
C THR A 20 7.86 1.94 -2.10
N VAL A 21 6.69 1.41 -2.44
CA VAL A 21 5.45 1.63 -1.67
C VAL A 21 5.62 1.20 -0.22
N GLY A 22 6.33 0.09 0.02
CA GLY A 22 6.68 -0.37 1.38
C GLY A 22 7.61 0.60 2.12
N ASP A 23 8.55 1.24 1.41
CA ASP A 23 9.42 2.27 2.03
C ASP A 23 8.63 3.50 2.46
N ILE A 24 7.66 3.92 1.66
CA ILE A 24 6.77 5.04 2.01
C ILE A 24 6.00 4.72 3.30
N LEU A 25 5.47 3.50 3.46
CA LEU A 25 4.78 3.09 4.69
C LEU A 25 5.75 3.05 5.90
N ARG A 26 6.98 2.54 5.72
CA ARG A 26 8.00 2.55 6.77
C ARG A 26 8.38 3.97 7.21
N ILE A 27 8.48 4.90 6.26
CA ILE A 27 8.73 6.32 6.55
C ILE A 27 7.57 6.90 7.36
N ALA A 28 6.33 6.73 6.90
CA ALA A 28 5.15 7.24 7.59
C ALA A 28 5.01 6.67 9.01
N ALA A 29 5.20 5.37 9.19
CA ALA A 29 5.15 4.71 10.50
C ALA A 29 6.28 5.16 11.44
N LYS A 30 7.43 5.61 10.90
CA LYS A 30 8.53 6.18 11.69
C LYS A 30 8.25 7.63 12.08
N GLU A 31 7.69 8.43 11.18
CA GLU A 31 7.42 9.85 11.39
C GLU A 31 6.25 10.10 12.33
N ASP A 32 5.13 9.39 12.15
CA ASP A 32 3.93 9.55 12.97
C ASP A 32 3.27 8.19 13.28
N PRO A 33 3.87 7.38 14.16
CA PRO A 33 3.47 5.99 14.39
C PRO A 33 2.02 5.84 14.88
N ASN A 34 1.50 6.81 15.63
CA ASN A 34 0.20 6.73 16.29
C ASN A 34 -0.91 7.41 15.49
N LYS A 35 -0.60 8.06 14.36
CA LYS A 35 -1.61 8.65 13.50
C LYS A 35 -2.38 7.56 12.77
N VAL A 36 -3.71 7.72 12.78
CA VAL A 36 -4.63 6.83 12.07
C VAL A 36 -4.36 6.91 10.57
N ALA A 37 -4.06 5.75 9.98
CA ALA A 37 -3.73 5.57 8.58
C ALA A 37 -4.90 4.96 7.80
N LEU A 38 -5.65 4.08 8.44
CA LEU A 38 -6.77 3.36 7.83
C LEU A 38 -7.90 3.22 8.84
N ILE A 39 -9.13 3.44 8.37
CA ILE A 39 -10.36 3.19 9.12
C ILE A 39 -11.22 2.29 8.26
N GLU A 40 -11.57 1.12 8.79
CA GLU A 40 -12.48 0.22 8.11
C GLU A 40 -13.92 0.73 8.20
N THR A 41 -14.70 0.44 7.16
CA THR A 41 -16.15 0.55 7.20
C THR A 41 -16.78 -0.79 6.84
N ASN A 42 -17.75 -1.25 7.62
CA ASN A 42 -18.49 -2.45 7.27
C ASN A 42 -19.47 -2.19 6.10
N MET A 43 -20.15 -3.25 5.64
CA MET A 43 -21.13 -3.16 4.53
C MET A 43 -22.36 -2.29 4.85
N GLU A 44 -22.58 -1.98 6.13
CA GLU A 44 -23.66 -1.12 6.61
C GLU A 44 -23.19 0.34 6.81
N CYS A 45 -21.98 0.67 6.35
CA CYS A 45 -21.31 1.96 6.49
C CYS A 45 -21.01 2.37 7.94
N GLU A 46 -20.93 1.41 8.85
CA GLU A 46 -20.52 1.64 10.23
C GLU A 46 -18.99 1.55 10.33
N LEU A 47 -18.41 2.40 11.18
CA LEU A 47 -16.96 2.40 11.42
C LEU A 47 -16.56 1.11 12.14
N GLY A 48 -15.57 0.43 11.58
CA GLY A 48 -14.98 -0.79 12.09
C GLY A 48 -13.66 -0.52 12.83
N GLN A 49 -12.70 -1.40 12.62
CA GLN A 49 -11.37 -1.26 13.22
C GLN A 49 -10.60 -0.09 12.60
N GLU A 50 -9.73 0.51 13.40
CA GLU A 50 -8.77 1.53 12.98
C GLU A 50 -7.35 0.97 13.06
N TRP A 51 -6.50 1.41 12.14
CA TRP A 51 -5.07 1.14 12.17
C TRP A 51 -4.32 2.46 12.20
N THR A 52 -3.42 2.59 13.16
CA THR A 52 -2.35 3.56 13.10
C THR A 52 -1.32 3.17 12.04
N TYR A 53 -0.48 4.10 11.56
CA TYR A 53 0.60 3.76 10.62
C TYR A 53 1.52 2.65 11.14
N LYS A 54 1.77 2.63 12.45
CA LYS A 54 2.56 1.57 13.08
C LYS A 54 1.87 0.21 12.99
N GLU A 55 0.58 0.13 13.28
CA GLU A 55 -0.18 -1.12 13.23
C GLU A 55 -0.34 -1.62 11.79
N LEU A 56 -0.61 -0.71 10.85
CA LEU A 56 -0.68 -1.05 9.42
C LEU A 56 0.65 -1.64 8.92
N LEU A 57 1.78 -1.00 9.23
CA LEU A 57 3.09 -1.55 8.88
C LEU A 57 3.33 -2.93 9.50
N GLN A 58 3.01 -3.10 10.78
CA GLN A 58 3.20 -4.37 11.48
C GLN A 58 2.38 -5.51 10.88
N ASP A 59 1.11 -5.25 10.56
CA ASP A 59 0.23 -6.25 9.97
C ASP A 59 0.65 -6.58 8.53
N SER A 60 1.06 -5.59 7.73
CA SER A 60 1.56 -5.78 6.37
C SER A 60 2.86 -6.56 6.34
N GLU A 61 3.85 -6.22 7.16
CA GLU A 61 5.10 -6.99 7.23
C GLU A 61 4.86 -8.41 7.73
N ARG A 62 3.97 -8.61 8.71
CA ARG A 62 3.58 -9.96 9.17
C ARG A 62 2.97 -10.77 8.02
N LEU A 63 2.11 -10.18 7.20
CA LEU A 63 1.56 -10.84 6.03
C LEU A 63 2.64 -11.13 4.99
N ALA A 64 3.54 -10.19 4.72
CA ALA A 64 4.67 -10.36 3.81
C ALA A 64 5.53 -11.57 4.18
N TYR A 65 5.89 -11.70 5.46
CA TYR A 65 6.62 -12.87 5.97
C TYR A 65 5.87 -14.18 5.72
N ASN A 66 4.55 -14.19 5.89
CA ASN A 66 3.74 -15.38 5.63
C ASN A 66 3.62 -15.72 4.14
N LEU A 67 3.59 -14.71 3.26
CA LEU A 67 3.61 -14.90 1.81
C LEU A 67 4.95 -15.47 1.35
N LEU A 68 6.07 -14.98 1.90
CA LEU A 68 7.41 -15.50 1.59
C LEU A 68 7.63 -16.95 2.03
N ASN A 69 6.82 -17.45 2.97
CA ASN A 69 6.84 -18.87 3.35
C ASN A 69 6.09 -19.77 2.34
N GLN A 70 5.31 -19.19 1.42
CA GLN A 70 4.47 -19.92 0.46
C GLN A 70 4.85 -19.64 -1.01
N PHE A 71 5.43 -18.47 -1.28
CA PHE A 71 5.72 -17.96 -2.61
C PHE A 71 7.15 -17.41 -2.68
N ASN A 72 7.68 -17.34 -3.90
CA ASN A 72 8.99 -16.76 -4.18
C ASN A 72 8.85 -15.39 -4.86
N PRO A 73 9.85 -14.50 -4.73
CA PRO A 73 9.91 -13.29 -5.54
C PRO A 73 9.75 -13.59 -7.04
N GLY A 74 8.80 -12.93 -7.68
CA GLY A 74 8.45 -13.14 -9.09
C GLY A 74 7.23 -14.04 -9.32
N ASP A 75 6.77 -14.77 -8.30
CA ASP A 75 5.47 -15.44 -8.34
C ASP A 75 4.34 -14.42 -8.46
N LYS A 76 3.28 -14.79 -9.18
CA LYS A 76 2.13 -13.91 -9.43
C LYS A 76 1.00 -14.28 -8.50
N ILE A 77 0.60 -13.33 -7.67
CA ILE A 77 -0.53 -13.48 -6.75
C ILE A 77 -1.71 -12.69 -7.33
N ALA A 78 -2.89 -13.31 -7.33
CA ALA A 78 -4.14 -12.66 -7.68
C ALA A 78 -5.08 -12.74 -6.47
N VAL A 79 -5.72 -11.62 -6.14
CA VAL A 79 -6.66 -11.54 -5.02
C VAL A 79 -7.97 -10.95 -5.52
N TRP A 80 -9.06 -11.55 -5.02
CA TRP A 80 -10.42 -11.09 -5.28
C TRP A 80 -11.11 -10.88 -3.93
N SER A 81 -11.30 -9.62 -3.58
CA SER A 81 -11.85 -9.17 -2.30
C SER A 81 -12.74 -7.96 -2.53
N PRO A 82 -13.77 -7.72 -1.70
CA PRO A 82 -14.36 -6.39 -1.57
C PRO A 82 -13.34 -5.39 -0.98
N ASN A 83 -13.72 -4.11 -0.92
CA ASN A 83 -12.91 -3.06 -0.30
C ASN A 83 -12.92 -3.21 1.23
N THR A 84 -12.11 -4.14 1.74
CA THR A 84 -11.90 -4.38 3.17
C THR A 84 -10.52 -3.91 3.61
N ALA A 85 -10.27 -3.81 4.91
CA ALA A 85 -8.96 -3.41 5.41
C ALA A 85 -7.85 -4.40 5.02
N GLU A 86 -8.15 -5.70 4.94
CA GLU A 86 -7.19 -6.74 4.56
C GLU A 86 -6.68 -6.57 3.13
N TRP A 87 -7.47 -5.96 2.23
CA TRP A 87 -7.01 -5.61 0.89
C TRP A 87 -5.85 -4.61 0.96
N VAL A 88 -5.97 -3.55 1.77
CA VAL A 88 -4.92 -2.55 1.96
C VAL A 88 -3.70 -3.16 2.64
N ILE A 89 -3.90 -4.02 3.64
CA ILE A 89 -2.80 -4.71 4.33
C ILE A 89 -1.99 -5.55 3.33
N LEU A 90 -2.67 -6.25 2.41
CA LEU A 90 -2.04 -7.03 1.35
C LEU A 90 -1.31 -6.17 0.31
N GLU A 91 -1.82 -5.01 -0.07
CA GLU A 91 -1.14 -4.10 -1.02
C GLU A 91 0.25 -3.67 -0.51
N PHE A 92 0.44 -3.62 0.81
CA PHE A 92 1.70 -3.27 1.46
C PHE A 92 2.57 -4.48 1.86
N ALA A 93 2.06 -5.71 1.72
CA ALA A 93 2.77 -6.94 2.08
C ALA A 93 3.73 -7.39 0.97
#